data_AF-A0A966J5X8-F1
#
_entry.id   AF-A0A966J5X8-F1
#
_cell.length_a   1.000
_cell.length_b   1.000
_cell.length_c   1.000
_cell.angle_alpha   90.00
_cell.angle_beta   90.00
_cell.angle_gamma   90.00
#
_symmetry.space_group_name_H-M   'P 1'
#
loop_
_entity.id
_entity.type
_entity.pdbx_description
1 polymer ?
#
loop_
_entity_poly.entity_id
_entity_poly.type
_entity_poly.pdbx_seq_one_letter_code
_entity_poly.pdbx_strand_id
1 'polypeptide(L)'
;YRMAQLQPFSFSFSCNDYGFELLSPEPAPLEEALEAGLFATAHLLHDVTQSLNAAELARRQFREIARVAGLIFQGYPGQSKSVKQLQASSSLLYDVFVNHDPGNLLVAQARREVLERQLEASRLGRVLERLSRSTVRVVDVERPTPLAFPLMVDMTRAKLSTEKLADRVKRMTVSAEKPAKSGVMSVFRFDA
;
A
#
# COMPACT_ATOMS: atom_id res chain seq x y z
N TYR A 1 -0.94 -0.01 8.96
CA TYR A 1 -0.35 -0.91 9.98
C TYR A 1 0.09 -0.14 11.21
N ARG A 2 1.13 0.70 11.18
CA ARG A 2 1.60 1.46 12.36
C ARG A 2 0.51 2.21 13.11
N MET A 3 -0.31 3.01 12.43
CA MET A 3 -1.46 3.69 13.06
C MET A 3 -2.52 2.71 13.63
N ALA A 4 -2.69 1.54 12.99
CA ALA A 4 -3.65 0.53 13.44
C ALA A 4 -3.17 -0.22 14.70
N GLN A 5 -1.88 -0.11 15.06
CA GLN A 5 -1.36 -0.63 16.34
C GLN A 5 -1.74 0.24 17.53
N LEU A 6 -2.00 1.54 17.31
CA LEU A 6 -2.49 2.46 18.35
C LEU A 6 -3.97 2.22 18.64
N GLN A 7 -4.76 2.17 17.57
CA GLN A 7 -6.18 1.83 17.66
C GLN A 7 -6.66 1.17 16.36
N PRO A 8 -7.53 0.14 16.44
CA PRO A 8 -8.14 -0.46 15.26
C PRO A 8 -8.97 0.58 14.50
N PHE A 9 -8.61 0.85 13.26
CA PHE A 9 -9.29 1.83 12.42
C PHE A 9 -9.45 1.33 10.98
N SER A 10 -10.56 1.70 10.35
CA SER A 10 -10.80 1.48 8.92
C SER A 10 -10.52 2.76 8.14
N PHE A 11 -9.64 2.65 7.14
CA PHE A 11 -9.27 3.76 6.26
C PHE A 11 -9.54 3.40 4.80
N SER A 12 -10.00 4.38 4.03
CA SER A 12 -9.81 4.37 2.58
C SER A 12 -8.49 5.07 2.26
N PHE A 13 -7.72 4.53 1.32
CA PHE A 13 -6.42 5.05 0.94
C PHE A 13 -6.36 5.30 -0.57
N SER A 14 -5.80 6.44 -0.97
CA SER A 14 -5.44 6.76 -2.35
C SER A 14 -4.05 7.40 -2.38
N CYS A 15 -3.34 7.24 -3.49
CA CYS A 15 -2.02 7.83 -3.69
C CYS A 15 -1.83 8.16 -5.18
N ASN A 16 -1.27 9.32 -5.47
CA ASN A 16 -0.81 9.73 -6.79
C ASN A 16 0.47 10.59 -6.66
N ASP A 17 0.90 11.22 -7.76
CA ASP A 17 2.13 12.00 -7.77
C ASP A 17 2.09 13.27 -6.89
N TYR A 18 0.89 13.71 -6.48
CA TYR A 18 0.70 14.87 -5.60
C TYR A 18 0.70 14.51 -4.11
N GLY A 19 0.66 13.22 -3.76
CA GLY A 19 0.68 12.75 -2.39
C GLY A 19 -0.22 11.54 -2.15
N PHE A 20 -0.67 11.39 -0.91
CA PHE A 20 -1.61 10.35 -0.53
C PHE A 20 -2.71 10.91 0.37
N GLU A 21 -3.87 10.27 0.34
CA GLU A 21 -5.04 10.61 1.14
C GLU A 21 -5.43 9.41 2.00
N LEU A 22 -5.76 9.71 3.26
CA LEU A 22 -6.34 8.76 4.21
C LEU A 22 -7.69 9.30 4.64
N LEU A 23 -8.75 8.56 4.31
CA LEU A 23 -10.12 8.92 4.69
C LEU A 23 -10.64 7.93 5.72
N SER A 24 -10.99 8.43 6.89
CA SER A 24 -11.61 7.67 7.98
C SER A 24 -12.99 8.27 8.34
N PRO A 25 -13.91 7.44 8.88
CA PRO A 25 -15.19 7.92 9.40
C PRO A 25 -15.04 8.72 10.70
N GLU A 26 -13.98 8.45 11.47
CA GLU A 26 -13.63 9.13 12.71
C GLU A 26 -12.25 9.80 12.56
N PRO A 27 -11.90 10.81 13.38
CA PRO A 27 -10.58 11.40 13.37
C PRO A 27 -9.48 10.35 13.56
N ALA A 28 -8.50 10.32 12.66
CA ALA A 28 -7.36 9.42 12.77
C ALA A 28 -6.40 9.90 13.88
N PRO A 29 -5.73 9.00 14.62
CA PRO A 29 -4.78 9.35 15.68
C PRO A 29 -3.44 9.80 15.09
N LEU A 30 -3.47 10.84 14.27
CA LEU A 30 -2.32 11.22 13.47
C LEU A 30 -1.20 11.79 14.34
N GLU A 31 -1.57 12.64 15.29
CA GLU A 31 -0.64 13.28 16.23
C GLU A 31 0.01 12.22 17.12
N GLU A 32 -0.77 11.32 17.72
CA GLU A 32 -0.22 10.23 18.53
C GLU A 32 0.65 9.29 17.69
N ALA A 33 0.29 9.05 16.42
CA ALA A 33 1.11 8.26 15.51
C ALA A 33 2.46 8.94 15.21
N LEU A 34 2.47 10.25 14.94
CA LEU A 34 3.70 11.00 14.70
C LEU A 34 4.62 10.97 15.93
N GLU A 35 4.07 11.16 17.12
CA GLU A 35 4.80 11.06 18.40
C GLU A 35 5.34 9.65 18.64
N ALA A 36 4.55 8.62 18.31
CA ALA A 36 4.96 7.22 18.37
C ALA A 36 5.97 6.82 17.26
N GLY A 37 6.44 7.77 16.45
CA GLY A 37 7.45 7.53 15.43
C GLY A 37 6.87 6.92 14.15
N LEU A 38 5.73 7.42 13.66
CA LEU A 38 5.10 6.97 12.41
C LEU A 38 6.09 6.87 11.23
N PHE A 39 7.06 7.79 11.15
CA PHE A 39 8.09 7.82 10.11
C PHE A 39 9.44 7.22 10.53
N ALA A 40 9.54 6.62 11.72
CA ALA A 40 10.78 6.02 12.18
C ALA A 40 11.24 4.90 11.24
N THR A 41 12.55 4.81 10.99
CA THR A 41 13.14 3.73 10.19
C THR A 41 13.35 2.45 11.00
N ALA A 42 13.28 2.54 12.33
CA ALA A 42 13.28 1.38 13.22
C ALA A 42 12.17 0.40 12.82
N HIS A 43 12.50 -0.88 12.79
CA HIS A 43 11.58 -1.98 12.45
C HIS A 43 10.88 -1.87 11.08
N LEU A 44 11.34 -1.01 10.16
CA LEU A 44 10.67 -0.75 8.89
C LEU A 44 10.38 -2.03 8.09
N LEU A 45 11.36 -2.91 7.94
CA LEU A 45 11.17 -4.16 7.19
C LEU A 45 10.09 -5.04 7.83
N HIS A 46 10.09 -5.13 9.16
CA HIS A 46 9.07 -5.86 9.89
C HIS A 46 7.68 -5.26 9.64
N ASP A 47 7.54 -3.95 9.82
CA ASP A 47 6.25 -3.26 9.66
C ASP A 47 5.70 -3.36 8.24
N VAL A 48 6.56 -3.24 7.23
CA VAL A 48 6.18 -3.42 5.82
C VAL A 48 5.68 -4.85 5.58
N THR A 49 6.42 -5.86 6.06
CA THR A 49 6.01 -7.27 5.90
C THR A 49 4.70 -7.60 6.61
N GLN A 50 4.40 -6.94 7.74
CA GLN A 50 3.15 -7.12 8.48
C GLN A 50 1.98 -6.33 7.88
N SER A 51 2.26 -5.16 7.28
CA SER A 51 1.25 -4.33 6.62
C SER A 51 0.72 -4.92 5.32
N LEU A 52 1.52 -5.78 4.70
CA LEU A 52 1.20 -6.44 3.43
C LEU A 52 0.94 -7.91 3.69
N ASN A 53 0.18 -8.54 2.79
CA ASN A 53 0.17 -10.00 2.75
C ASN A 53 1.47 -10.50 2.08
N ALA A 54 2.60 -10.30 2.77
CA ALA A 54 3.93 -10.65 2.28
C ALA A 54 4.03 -12.14 1.93
N ALA A 55 3.25 -12.99 2.60
CA ALA A 55 3.14 -14.41 2.27
C ALA A 55 2.55 -14.65 0.87
N GLU A 56 1.47 -13.96 0.50
CA GLU A 56 0.88 -14.09 -0.85
C GLU A 56 1.78 -13.49 -1.93
N LEU A 57 2.42 -12.36 -1.67
CA LEU A 57 3.38 -11.78 -2.61
C LEU A 57 4.58 -12.70 -2.84
N ALA A 58 5.12 -13.29 -1.77
CA ALA A 58 6.20 -14.26 -1.84
C ALA A 58 5.78 -15.53 -2.57
N ARG A 59 4.57 -16.05 -2.32
CA ARG A 59 4.00 -17.19 -3.05
C ARG A 59 3.87 -16.90 -4.55
N ARG A 60 3.44 -15.68 -4.91
CA ARG A 60 3.37 -15.24 -6.32
C ARG A 60 4.77 -15.12 -6.95
N GLN A 61 5.73 -14.53 -6.24
CA GLN A 61 7.11 -14.39 -6.71
C GLN A 61 7.81 -15.74 -6.88
N PHE A 62 7.53 -16.69 -5.97
CA PHE A 62 8.10 -18.03 -5.99
C PHE A 62 7.81 -18.78 -7.29
N ARG A 63 6.68 -18.53 -7.96
CA ARG A 63 6.36 -19.15 -9.24
C ARG A 63 7.40 -18.88 -10.32
N GLU A 64 7.87 -17.64 -10.41
CA GLU A 64 8.89 -17.28 -11.41
C GLU A 64 10.23 -17.93 -11.06
N ILE A 65 10.58 -17.99 -9.77
CA ILE A 65 11.80 -18.65 -9.27
C ILE A 65 11.75 -20.16 -9.53
N ALA A 66 10.64 -20.82 -9.18
CA ALA A 66 10.44 -22.25 -9.36
C ALA A 66 10.42 -22.64 -10.86
N ARG A 67 9.99 -21.73 -11.74
CA ARG A 67 10.11 -21.90 -13.19
C ARG A 67 11.57 -21.89 -13.65
N VAL A 68 12.38 -20.93 -13.16
CA VAL A 68 13.81 -20.82 -13.50
C VAL A 68 14.61 -21.98 -12.91
N ALA A 69 14.29 -22.41 -11.69
CA ALA A 69 14.90 -23.54 -11.01
C ALA A 69 14.50 -24.91 -11.59
N GLY A 70 13.63 -24.95 -12.60
CA GLY A 70 13.18 -26.19 -13.24
C GLY A 70 12.22 -27.03 -12.40
N LEU A 71 11.71 -26.50 -11.29
CA LEU A 71 10.76 -27.19 -10.40
C LEU A 71 9.34 -27.26 -10.97
N ILE A 72 9.03 -26.38 -11.94
CA ILE A 72 7.72 -26.35 -12.59
C ILE A 72 7.87 -26.71 -14.06
N PHE A 73 7.24 -27.82 -14.44
CA PHE A 73 7.11 -28.21 -15.83
C PHE A 73 6.07 -27.36 -16.56
N GLN A 74 6.49 -26.67 -17.62
CA GLN A 74 5.66 -25.71 -18.36
C GLN A 74 4.83 -26.36 -19.49
N GLY A 75 5.03 -27.65 -19.75
CA GLY A 75 4.45 -28.34 -20.92
C GLY A 75 5.46 -28.53 -22.05
N TYR A 76 5.04 -29.25 -23.07
CA TYR A 76 5.85 -29.50 -24.28
C TYR A 76 5.64 -28.38 -25.30
N PRO A 77 6.54 -28.22 -26.30
CA PRO A 77 6.31 -27.31 -27.43
C PRO A 77 4.94 -27.56 -28.07
N GLY A 78 4.10 -26.52 -28.16
CA GLY A 78 2.73 -26.63 -28.67
C GLY A 78 1.67 -27.16 -27.68
N GLN A 79 2.06 -27.59 -26.48
CA GLN A 79 1.17 -28.09 -25.42
C GLN A 79 1.56 -27.49 -24.05
N SER A 80 1.48 -26.17 -23.92
CA SER A 80 1.78 -25.49 -22.67
C SER A 80 0.70 -25.76 -21.62
N LYS A 81 1.12 -25.99 -20.37
CA LYS A 81 0.18 -26.03 -19.25
C LYS A 81 -0.48 -24.67 -19.05
N SER A 82 -1.73 -24.69 -18.61
CA SER A 82 -2.45 -23.44 -18.32
C SER A 82 -1.81 -22.67 -17.16
N VAL A 83 -1.95 -21.34 -17.19
CA VAL A 83 -1.46 -20.46 -16.11
C VAL A 83 -2.03 -20.89 -14.75
N LYS A 84 -3.30 -21.31 -14.70
CA LYS A 84 -3.97 -21.79 -13.48
C LYS A 84 -3.30 -23.06 -12.93
N GLN A 85 -2.94 -24.01 -13.79
CA GLN A 85 -2.23 -25.22 -13.38
C GLN A 85 -0.83 -24.89 -12.84
N LEU A 86 -0.08 -24.02 -13.53
CA LEU A 86 1.25 -23.60 -13.08
C LEU A 86 1.20 -22.89 -11.72
N GLN A 87 0.17 -22.05 -11.51
CA GLN A 87 -0.06 -21.38 -10.23
C GLN A 87 -0.35 -22.37 -9.11
N ALA A 88 -1.22 -23.37 -9.35
CA ALA A 88 -1.55 -24.38 -8.37
C ALA A 88 -0.33 -25.22 -7.96
N SER A 89 0.44 -25.71 -8.94
CA SER A 89 1.66 -26.48 -8.68
C SER A 89 2.72 -25.68 -7.93
N SER A 90 2.92 -24.41 -8.30
CA SER A 90 3.86 -23.53 -7.60
C SER A 90 3.48 -23.26 -6.16
N SER A 91 2.19 -23.06 -5.89
CA SER A 91 1.70 -22.71 -4.55
C SER A 91 1.89 -23.89 -3.60
N LEU A 92 1.60 -25.11 -4.07
CA LEU A 92 1.81 -26.32 -3.30
C LEU A 92 3.30 -26.54 -2.97
N LEU A 93 4.19 -26.34 -3.94
CA LEU A 93 5.65 -26.42 -3.69
C LEU A 93 6.11 -25.38 -2.66
N TYR A 94 5.62 -24.14 -2.76
CA TYR A 94 5.94 -23.09 -1.80
C TYR A 94 5.50 -23.48 -0.38
N ASP A 95 4.26 -23.96 -0.22
CA ASP A 95 3.72 -24.34 1.08
C ASP A 95 4.47 -25.53 1.68
N VAL A 96 4.87 -26.51 0.86
CA VAL A 96 5.71 -27.64 1.30
C VAL A 96 7.06 -27.14 1.81
N PHE A 97 7.75 -26.26 1.07
CA PHE A 97 9.04 -25.73 1.52
C PHE A 97 8.91 -24.90 2.79
N VAL A 98 7.89 -24.05 2.91
CA VAL A 98 7.67 -23.26 4.13
C VAL A 98 7.46 -24.15 5.36
N ASN A 99 6.70 -25.25 5.20
CA ASN A 99 6.35 -26.13 6.33
C ASN A 99 7.42 -27.18 6.66
N HIS A 100 8.20 -27.62 5.68
CA HIS A 100 9.10 -28.77 5.82
C HIS A 100 10.58 -28.46 5.56
N ASP A 101 10.90 -27.32 4.96
CA ASP A 101 12.27 -26.87 4.68
C ASP A 101 12.40 -25.34 4.94
N PRO A 102 12.37 -24.90 6.21
CA PRO A 102 12.42 -23.48 6.54
C PRO A 102 13.73 -22.79 6.12
N GLY A 103 14.78 -23.56 5.83
CA GLY A 103 16.06 -23.08 5.30
C GLY A 103 16.11 -22.97 3.77
N ASN A 104 15.02 -23.26 3.06
CA ASN A 104 15.00 -23.32 1.61
C ASN A 104 15.43 -22.00 0.95
N LEU A 105 16.50 -22.03 0.16
CA LEU A 105 17.06 -20.84 -0.48
C LEU A 105 16.14 -20.22 -1.53
N LEU A 106 15.28 -21.01 -2.19
CA LEU A 106 14.34 -20.50 -3.20
C LEU A 106 13.20 -19.71 -2.53
N VAL A 107 12.72 -20.17 -1.37
CA VAL A 107 11.76 -19.41 -0.55
C VAL A 107 12.41 -18.14 0.00
N ALA A 108 13.64 -18.22 0.49
CA ALA A 108 14.40 -17.05 0.94
C ALA A 108 14.57 -16.02 -0.18
N GLN A 109 14.91 -16.47 -1.40
CA GLN A 109 15.01 -15.62 -2.58
C GLN A 109 13.66 -14.98 -2.94
N ALA A 110 12.55 -15.74 -2.90
CA ALA A 110 11.23 -15.19 -3.18
C ALA A 110 10.86 -14.04 -2.24
N ARG A 111 11.09 -14.22 -0.94
CA ARG A 111 10.86 -13.19 0.09
C ARG A 111 11.74 -11.96 -0.16
N ARG A 112 13.03 -12.17 -0.44
CA ARG A 112 13.99 -11.10 -0.72
C ARG A 112 13.61 -10.30 -1.96
N GLU A 113 13.26 -10.97 -3.07
CA GLU A 113 12.88 -10.29 -4.30
C GLU A 113 11.57 -9.48 -4.17
N VAL A 114 10.61 -9.94 -3.36
CA VAL A 114 9.42 -9.15 -3.03
C VAL A 114 9.82 -7.86 -2.30
N LEU A 115 10.68 -7.95 -1.30
CA LEU A 115 11.15 -6.79 -0.53
C LEU A 115 11.97 -5.81 -1.40
N GLU A 116 12.85 -6.33 -2.26
CA GLU A 116 13.72 -5.51 -3.09
C GLU A 116 12.98 -4.87 -4.27
N ARG A 117 12.20 -5.65 -5.03
CA ARG A 117 11.65 -5.24 -6.33
C ARG A 117 10.22 -4.73 -6.25
N GLN A 118 9.36 -5.38 -5.47
CA GLN A 118 7.95 -4.97 -5.40
C GLN A 118 7.74 -3.86 -4.38
N LEU A 119 8.56 -3.83 -3.34
CA LEU A 119 8.39 -2.90 -2.22
C LEU A 119 9.39 -1.75 -2.20
N GLU A 120 10.39 -1.79 -3.09
CA GLU A 120 11.48 -0.82 -3.16
C GLU A 120 11.97 -0.42 -1.76
N ALA A 121 12.18 -1.41 -0.87
CA ALA A 121 12.37 -1.15 0.56
C ALA A 121 13.50 -0.14 0.83
N SER A 122 14.54 -0.15 0.01
CA SER A 122 15.64 0.84 0.05
C SER A 122 15.21 2.26 -0.29
N ARG A 123 14.29 2.45 -1.24
CA ARG A 123 13.72 3.77 -1.56
C ARG A 123 12.77 4.23 -0.47
N LEU A 124 11.90 3.35 0.02
CA LEU A 124 11.03 3.65 1.16
C LEU A 124 11.84 4.06 2.40
N GLY A 125 12.91 3.31 2.72
CA GLY A 125 13.81 3.60 3.83
C GLY A 125 14.44 4.99 3.73
N ARG A 126 14.95 5.37 2.55
CA ARG A 126 15.50 6.71 2.30
C ARG A 126 14.45 7.82 2.47
N VAL A 127 13.23 7.58 1.99
CA VAL A 127 12.14 8.56 2.14
C VAL A 127 11.77 8.72 3.61
N LEU A 128 11.60 7.62 4.36
CA LEU A 128 11.27 7.67 5.79
C LEU A 128 12.39 8.28 6.63
N GLU A 129 13.66 8.01 6.30
CA GLU A 129 14.79 8.66 6.95
C GLU A 129 14.81 10.17 6.72
N ARG A 130 14.45 10.62 5.51
CA ARG A 130 14.29 12.05 5.24
C ARG A 130 13.14 12.62 6.08
N LEU A 131 11.98 11.96 6.04
CA LEU A 131 10.78 12.41 6.76
C LEU A 131 10.97 12.44 8.28
N SER A 132 11.72 11.50 8.86
CA SER A 132 11.98 11.46 10.30
C SER A 132 12.88 12.59 10.79
N ARG A 133 13.64 13.21 9.88
CA ARG A 133 14.50 14.38 10.15
C ARG A 133 13.82 15.70 9.79
N SER A 134 12.72 15.65 9.04
CA SER A 134 11.95 16.84 8.64
C SER A 134 10.96 17.24 9.73
N THR A 135 10.68 18.54 9.81
CA THR A 135 9.57 19.03 10.63
C THR A 135 8.26 18.77 9.90
N VAL A 136 7.45 17.85 10.43
CA VAL A 136 6.12 17.55 9.89
C VAL A 136 5.12 18.59 10.40
N ARG A 137 4.43 19.26 9.49
CA ARG A 137 3.35 20.19 9.83
C ARG A 137 2.01 19.61 9.42
N VAL A 138 1.15 19.38 10.42
CA VAL A 138 -0.25 19.06 10.22
C VAL A 138 -1.03 20.37 10.20
N VAL A 139 -1.78 20.62 9.13
CA VAL A 139 -2.57 21.84 8.97
C VAL A 139 -4.00 21.45 8.67
N ASP A 140 -4.89 21.79 9.60
CA ASP A 140 -6.33 21.67 9.39
C ASP A 140 -6.83 22.79 8.48
N VAL A 141 -7.58 22.41 7.46
CA VAL A 141 -8.12 23.32 6.46
C VAL A 141 -9.64 23.23 6.43
N GLU A 142 -10.32 24.38 6.40
CA GLU A 142 -11.79 24.44 6.33
C GLU A 142 -12.35 23.96 4.98
N ARG A 143 -11.53 24.02 3.93
CA ARG A 143 -11.89 23.62 2.57
C ARG A 143 -10.70 22.92 1.90
N PRO A 144 -10.96 21.98 0.97
CA PRO A 144 -9.89 21.33 0.24
C PRO A 144 -9.00 22.31 -0.51
N THR A 145 -7.70 22.14 -0.39
CA THR A 145 -6.71 22.98 -1.07
C THR A 145 -6.65 22.61 -2.57
N PRO A 146 -6.18 23.51 -3.45
CA PRO A 146 -5.96 23.18 -4.86
C PRO A 146 -5.05 21.95 -5.06
N LEU A 147 -4.10 21.70 -4.17
CA LEU A 147 -3.22 20.53 -4.20
C LEU A 147 -3.92 19.23 -3.76
N ALA A 148 -4.98 19.32 -2.95
CA ALA A 148 -5.77 18.16 -2.56
C ALA A 148 -6.73 17.69 -3.68
N PHE A 149 -7.03 18.57 -4.65
CA PHE A 149 -8.03 18.27 -5.69
C PHE A 149 -7.72 17.00 -6.52
N PRO A 150 -6.49 16.78 -7.04
CA PRO A 150 -6.18 15.56 -7.77
C PRO A 150 -6.40 14.29 -6.93
N LEU A 151 -6.02 14.31 -5.65
CA LEU A 151 -6.18 13.20 -4.72
C LEU A 151 -7.66 12.87 -4.49
N MET A 152 -8.49 13.90 -4.27
CA MET A 152 -9.93 13.74 -4.08
C MET A 152 -10.64 13.14 -5.30
N VAL A 153 -10.22 13.53 -6.52
CA VAL A 153 -10.79 13.01 -7.77
C VAL A 153 -10.44 11.54 -7.95
N ASP A 154 -9.21 11.14 -7.63
CA ASP A 154 -8.78 9.74 -7.74
C ASP A 154 -9.48 8.84 -6.72
N MET A 155 -9.59 9.28 -5.47
CA MET A 155 -10.36 8.57 -4.42
C MET A 155 -11.84 8.41 -4.83
N THR A 156 -12.39 9.46 -5.45
CA THR A 156 -13.75 9.50 -5.99
C THR A 156 -13.98 8.45 -7.08
N ARG A 157 -12.98 8.20 -7.94
CA ARG A 157 -13.01 7.19 -9.00
C ARG A 157 -12.79 5.77 -8.47
N ALA A 158 -11.93 5.60 -7.46
CA ALA A 158 -11.68 4.31 -6.82
C ALA A 158 -12.94 3.74 -6.13
N LYS A 159 -13.81 4.63 -5.64
CA LYS A 159 -15.18 4.29 -5.20
C LYS A 159 -16.10 4.22 -6.41
N LEU A 160 -16.20 3.05 -7.05
CA LEU A 160 -17.16 2.78 -8.12
C LEU A 160 -18.58 3.11 -7.64
N SER A 161 -19.12 4.20 -8.17
CA SER A 161 -20.50 4.64 -8.05
C SER A 161 -21.08 4.73 -9.46
N THR A 162 -22.34 4.32 -9.64
CA THR A 162 -23.07 4.40 -10.92
C THR A 162 -23.48 5.83 -11.31
N GLU A 163 -23.09 6.83 -10.53
CA GLU A 163 -23.32 8.25 -10.83
C GLU A 163 -22.25 8.81 -11.78
N LYS A 164 -22.66 9.56 -12.82
CA LYS A 164 -21.71 10.19 -13.76
C LYS A 164 -20.83 11.21 -13.04
N LEU A 165 -19.52 11.18 -13.31
CA LEU A 165 -18.53 12.10 -12.71
C LEU A 165 -18.91 13.58 -12.85
N ALA A 166 -19.49 13.98 -13.98
CA ALA A 166 -19.93 15.35 -14.23
C ALA A 166 -21.04 15.81 -13.27
N ASP A 167 -21.95 14.92 -12.89
CA ASP A 167 -23.07 15.23 -11.99
C ASP A 167 -22.58 15.34 -10.53
N ARG A 168 -21.58 14.54 -10.16
CA ARG A 168 -20.86 14.67 -8.88
C ARG A 168 -20.06 15.96 -8.78
N VAL A 169 -19.31 16.33 -9.82
CA VAL A 169 -18.50 17.57 -9.83
C VAL A 169 -19.41 18.79 -9.68
N LYS A 170 -20.54 18.85 -10.40
CA LYS A 170 -21.55 19.91 -10.22
C LYS A 170 -22.11 19.98 -8.79
N ARG A 171 -22.32 18.84 -8.13
CA ARG A 171 -22.78 18.80 -6.73
C ARG A 171 -21.68 19.27 -5.76
N MET A 172 -20.43 18.90 -6.01
CA MET A 172 -19.28 19.34 -5.20
C MET A 172 -19.04 20.85 -5.32
N THR A 173 -19.21 21.43 -6.53
CA THR A 173 -19.14 22.90 -6.70
C THR A 173 -20.28 23.62 -5.97
N VAL A 174 -21.49 23.07 -5.99
CA VAL A 174 -22.64 23.61 -5.23
C VAL A 174 -22.46 23.44 -3.71
N SER A 175 -21.75 22.39 -3.27
CA SER A 175 -21.47 22.16 -1.85
C SER A 175 -20.32 23.03 -1.32
N ALA A 176 -19.40 23.47 -2.19
CA ALA A 176 -18.35 24.43 -1.86
C ALA A 176 -18.87 25.86 -1.63
N GLU A 177 -20.08 26.16 -2.12
CA GLU A 177 -20.78 27.43 -1.89
C GLU A 177 -21.58 27.45 -0.57
N LYS A 178 -21.79 26.30 0.07
CA LYS A 178 -22.37 26.21 1.41
C LYS A 178 -21.27 26.07 2.46
N PRO A 179 -21.37 26.73 3.63
CA PRO A 179 -20.41 26.51 4.72
C PRO A 179 -20.51 25.05 5.19
N ALA A 180 -19.43 24.29 4.99
CA ALA A 180 -19.35 22.88 5.35
C ALA A 180 -19.10 22.71 6.86
N LYS A 181 -19.80 21.77 7.48
CA LYS A 181 -19.47 21.26 8.83
C LYS A 181 -18.18 20.44 8.74
N SER A 182 -17.29 20.64 9.71
CA SER A 182 -15.91 20.15 9.77
C SER A 182 -15.80 18.63 9.59
N GLY A 183 -15.31 18.20 8.43
CA GLY A 183 -14.56 16.95 8.29
C GLY A 183 -13.09 17.31 8.30
N VAL A 184 -12.34 16.82 9.28
CA VAL A 184 -10.91 17.08 9.41
C VAL A 184 -10.19 16.42 8.24
N MET A 185 -9.67 17.24 7.33
CA MET A 185 -8.87 16.79 6.20
C MET A 185 -7.45 17.28 6.43
N SER A 186 -6.58 16.39 6.92
CA SER A 186 -5.18 16.71 7.16
C SER A 186 -4.41 16.67 5.85
N VAL A 187 -3.94 17.83 5.38
CA VAL A 187 -3.05 17.93 4.21
C VAL A 187 -1.62 17.91 4.71
N PHE A 188 -0.83 16.93 4.25
CA PHE A 188 0.57 16.80 4.62
C PHE A 188 1.45 17.71 3.76
N ARG A 189 2.19 18.61 4.42
CA ARG A 189 3.29 19.35 3.78
C ARG A 189 4.60 18.95 4.43
N PHE A 190 5.52 18.48 3.61
CA PHE A 190 6.89 18.19 4.03
C PHE A 190 7.79 19.30 3.48
N ASP A 191 8.25 20.18 4.37
CA ASP A 191 9.27 21.17 4.00
C ASP A 191 10.66 20.49 4.09
N ALA A 192 11.52 20.81 3.12
CA ALA A 192 12.84 20.21 2.93
C ALA A 192 13.90 20.81 3.86
#